data_AF-A0A2N9FYC6-F1
#
_entry.id   AF-A0A2N9FYC6-F1
#
_cell.length_a   1.000
_cell.length_b   1.000
_cell.length_c   1.000
_cell.angle_alpha   90.00
_cell.angle_beta   90.00
_cell.angle_gamma   90.00
#
_symmetry.space_group_name_H-M   'P 1'
#
loop_
_entity.id
_entity.type
_entity.pdbx_description
1 polymer ?
#
loop_
_entity_poly.entity_id
_entity_poly.type
_entity_poly.pdbx_seq_one_letter_code
_entity_poly.pdbx_strand_id
1 'polypeptide(L)'
;MAVIPEEVKGILVNKIHRLKKLTKTPLHAARTVKKFQSTLEIIKNCSKGKGTGSFGKRRNKTHTLCVRCGRLSFHLQKSRCASCGFPSSRIRRYNWSEKAIRRKSTGTGRMRYLRYVAVRFKYNFREDTQAAPRKKRASASS
;
A
#
# COMPACT_ATOMS: atom_id res chain seq x y z
N MET A 1 -87.29 33.67 -42.87
CA MET A 1 -85.81 33.53 -42.88
C MET A 1 -85.32 34.09 -41.55
N ALA A 2 -84.64 33.39 -40.65
CA ALA A 2 -83.80 32.22 -40.75
C ALA A 2 -83.99 31.26 -39.55
N VAL A 3 -83.83 29.97 -39.82
CA VAL A 3 -83.61 28.87 -38.86
C VAL A 3 -82.08 28.68 -38.71
N ILE A 4 -81.66 27.91 -37.69
CA ILE A 4 -80.39 27.15 -37.52
C ILE A 4 -79.41 27.81 -36.52
N PRO A 5 -78.68 27.07 -35.63
CA PRO A 5 -78.85 25.68 -35.13
C PRO A 5 -78.65 25.47 -33.60
N GLU A 6 -79.24 24.37 -33.11
CA GLU A 6 -78.90 23.61 -31.88
C GLU A 6 -77.51 22.88 -31.97
N GLU A 7 -76.48 23.49 -32.57
CA GLU A 7 -75.14 22.86 -32.69
C GLU A 7 -74.11 23.35 -31.66
N VAL A 8 -74.38 24.44 -30.93
CA VAL A 8 -73.36 25.02 -30.03
C VAL A 8 -73.28 24.31 -28.67
N LYS A 9 -74.35 23.60 -28.25
CA LYS A 9 -74.39 22.89 -26.95
C LYS A 9 -73.59 21.58 -26.95
N GLY A 10 -73.39 20.93 -28.11
CA GLY A 10 -72.60 19.69 -28.23
C GLY A 10 -71.07 19.92 -28.17
N ILE A 11 -70.61 21.13 -28.46
CA ILE A 11 -69.17 21.47 -28.52
C ILE A 11 -68.59 21.68 -27.10
N LEU A 12 -69.41 22.12 -26.14
CA LEU A 12 -68.97 22.39 -24.76
C LEU A 12 -68.88 21.11 -23.91
N VAL A 13 -69.77 20.14 -24.10
CA VAL A 13 -69.78 18.87 -23.34
C VAL A 13 -68.63 17.95 -23.78
N ASN A 14 -68.28 17.95 -25.07
CA ASN A 14 -67.12 17.22 -25.60
C ASN A 14 -65.77 17.84 -25.21
N LYS A 15 -65.73 19.14 -24.86
CA LYS A 15 -64.53 19.82 -24.32
C LYS A 15 -64.23 19.41 -22.87
N ILE A 16 -65.28 19.13 -22.08
CA ILE A 16 -65.14 18.68 -20.69
C ILE A 16 -64.73 17.19 -20.60
N HIS A 17 -65.19 16.34 -21.53
CA HIS A 17 -64.73 14.94 -21.61
C HIS A 17 -63.32 14.77 -22.20
N ARG A 18 -62.82 15.75 -22.97
CA ARG A 18 -61.47 15.74 -23.55
C ARG A 18 -60.40 16.28 -22.58
N LEU A 19 -60.77 17.09 -21.60
CA LEU A 19 -59.88 17.56 -20.53
C LEU A 19 -59.67 16.55 -19.39
N LYS A 20 -60.49 15.50 -19.30
CA LYS A 20 -60.28 14.36 -18.37
C LYS A 20 -59.45 13.20 -18.97
N LYS A 21 -58.95 13.32 -20.20
CA LYS A 21 -57.99 12.38 -20.83
C LYS A 21 -56.53 12.87 -20.81
N LEU A 22 -56.20 13.84 -19.94
CA LEU A 22 -54.84 14.35 -19.72
C LEU A 22 -54.33 14.10 -18.28
N THR A 23 -54.84 13.09 -17.59
CA THR A 23 -54.28 12.58 -16.33
C THR A 23 -53.80 11.13 -16.47
N LYS A 24 -53.20 10.80 -17.61
CA LYS A 24 -52.29 9.65 -17.73
C LYS A 24 -50.90 10.13 -17.26
N THR A 25 -50.47 9.59 -16.13
CA THR A 25 -49.15 9.73 -15.50
C THR A 25 -47.98 9.97 -16.47
N PRO A 26 -47.06 10.90 -16.16
CA PRO A 26 -45.66 10.68 -16.45
C PRO A 26 -44.97 10.23 -15.15
N LEU A 27 -44.98 8.92 -14.89
CA LEU A 27 -44.00 8.24 -14.03
C LEU A 27 -42.58 8.29 -14.63
N HIS A 28 -42.23 9.34 -15.38
CA HIS A 28 -40.97 9.48 -16.11
C HIS A 28 -40.42 10.92 -16.19
N ALA A 29 -40.89 11.84 -15.35
CA ALA A 29 -40.30 13.19 -15.20
C ALA A 29 -39.45 13.36 -13.92
N ALA A 30 -39.03 12.26 -13.28
CA ALA A 30 -38.11 12.26 -12.13
C ALA A 30 -36.78 11.53 -12.43
N ARG A 31 -36.37 11.47 -13.71
CA ARG A 31 -35.11 10.81 -14.12
C ARG A 31 -34.02 11.75 -14.63
N THR A 32 -34.29 13.05 -14.78
CA THR A 32 -33.31 14.03 -15.27
C THR A 32 -32.75 14.97 -14.21
N VAL A 33 -33.36 15.08 -13.02
CA VAL A 33 -32.77 15.86 -11.89
C VAL A 33 -31.87 14.99 -11.00
N LYS A 34 -32.03 13.66 -11.01
CA LYS A 34 -31.19 12.71 -10.26
C LYS A 34 -29.80 12.45 -10.86
N LYS A 35 -29.49 12.97 -12.05
CA LYS A 35 -28.14 12.84 -12.66
C LYS A 35 -27.24 14.06 -12.42
N PHE A 36 -27.81 15.18 -11.96
CA PHE A 36 -27.05 16.39 -11.59
C PHE A 36 -26.70 16.44 -10.10
N GLN A 37 -27.52 15.80 -9.23
CA GLN A 37 -27.18 15.62 -7.82
C GLN A 37 -26.17 14.48 -7.57
N SER A 38 -26.07 13.50 -8.48
CA SER A 38 -25.13 12.39 -8.31
C SER A 38 -23.67 12.78 -8.56
N THR A 39 -23.37 13.78 -9.40
CA THR A 39 -21.99 14.24 -9.64
C THR A 39 -21.47 15.12 -8.49
N LEU A 40 -22.34 15.92 -7.85
CA LEU A 40 -21.98 16.69 -6.65
C LEU A 40 -21.91 15.83 -5.38
N GLU A 41 -22.64 14.71 -5.29
CA GLU A 41 -22.44 13.69 -4.24
C GLU A 41 -21.16 12.86 -4.41
N ILE A 42 -20.69 12.66 -5.65
CA ILE A 42 -19.39 12.02 -5.92
C ILE A 42 -18.22 12.92 -5.49
N ILE A 43 -18.33 14.24 -5.66
CA ILE A 43 -17.30 15.20 -5.22
C ILE A 43 -17.35 15.40 -3.69
N LYS A 44 -18.55 15.42 -3.06
CA LYS A 44 -18.69 15.45 -1.58
C LYS A 44 -18.22 14.17 -0.87
N ASN A 45 -18.18 13.03 -1.56
CA ASN A 45 -17.62 11.78 -1.02
C ASN A 45 -16.13 11.56 -1.34
N CYS A 46 -15.49 12.47 -2.08
CA CYS A 46 -14.08 12.35 -2.44
C CYS A 46 -13.12 12.81 -1.31
N SER A 47 -13.61 13.49 -0.26
CA SER A 47 -12.75 13.99 0.85
C SER A 47 -12.69 13.10 2.10
N LYS A 48 -13.59 12.10 2.26
CA LYS A 48 -13.67 11.24 3.47
C LYS A 48 -13.01 9.85 3.32
N GLY A 49 -12.67 9.42 2.10
CA GLY A 49 -12.48 7.98 1.81
C GLY A 49 -11.06 7.41 1.80
N LYS A 50 -10.01 8.19 1.49
CA LYS A 50 -8.69 7.62 1.10
C LYS A 50 -7.51 8.03 1.97
N GLY A 51 -7.59 9.18 2.63
CA GLY A 51 -6.49 9.78 3.39
C GLY A 51 -6.73 9.71 4.88
N THR A 52 -7.02 10.86 5.48
CA THR A 52 -7.06 11.09 6.93
C THR A 52 -7.90 10.07 7.70
N GLY A 53 -9.15 9.80 7.28
CA GLY A 53 -10.01 8.79 7.94
C GLY A 53 -9.52 7.35 7.82
N SER A 54 -8.69 7.03 6.82
CA SER A 54 -8.11 5.70 6.64
C SER A 54 -6.90 5.44 7.55
N PHE A 55 -6.11 6.49 7.86
CA PHE A 55 -4.92 6.37 8.72
C PHE A 55 -5.29 6.01 10.16
N GLY A 56 -6.38 6.57 10.70
CA GLY A 56 -6.86 6.25 12.05
C GLY A 56 -7.24 4.77 12.24
N LYS A 57 -7.55 4.05 11.15
CA LYS A 57 -7.93 2.62 11.20
C LYS A 57 -6.73 1.66 11.14
N ARG A 58 -5.49 2.14 11.02
CA ARG A 58 -4.27 1.31 10.81
C ARG A 58 -3.71 0.70 12.10
N ARG A 59 -4.55 0.00 12.87
CA ARG A 59 -4.15 -0.71 14.11
C ARG A 59 -3.57 -2.10 13.86
N ASN A 60 -4.02 -2.79 12.81
CA ASN A 60 -3.57 -4.14 12.49
C ASN A 60 -2.18 -4.12 11.84
N LYS A 61 -1.26 -4.95 12.32
CA LYS A 61 0.12 -5.02 11.80
C LYS A 61 0.26 -6.16 10.81
N THR A 62 0.74 -5.85 9.61
CA THR A 62 1.06 -6.85 8.58
C THR A 62 2.49 -7.37 8.72
N HIS A 63 3.42 -6.51 9.13
CA HIS A 63 4.85 -6.81 9.24
C HIS A 63 5.38 -6.67 10.68
N THR A 64 6.15 -7.67 11.13
CA THR A 64 6.93 -7.64 12.39
C THR A 64 8.43 -7.86 12.13
N LEU A 65 9.22 -7.79 13.19
CA LEU A 65 10.65 -8.08 13.16
C LEU A 65 10.91 -9.52 12.73
N CYS A 66 11.82 -9.70 11.77
CA CYS A 66 12.26 -11.02 11.34
C CYS A 66 13.45 -11.48 12.17
N VAL A 67 13.38 -12.70 12.71
CA VAL A 67 14.44 -13.33 13.51
C VAL A 67 15.79 -13.39 12.77
N ARG A 68 15.78 -13.70 11.47
CA ARG A 68 17.02 -13.88 10.70
C ARG A 68 17.73 -12.57 10.35
N CYS A 69 17.00 -11.53 9.97
CA CYS A 69 17.60 -10.30 9.43
C CYS A 69 17.39 -9.05 10.30
N GLY A 70 16.64 -9.15 11.40
CA GLY A 70 16.38 -8.03 12.32
C GLY A 70 15.59 -6.87 11.71
N ARG A 71 15.00 -7.03 10.51
CA ARG A 71 14.18 -6.00 9.85
C ARG A 71 12.71 -6.24 10.09
N LEU A 72 11.93 -5.16 10.18
CA LEU A 72 10.46 -5.20 10.23
C LEU A 72 9.89 -5.54 8.85
N SER A 73 9.99 -6.80 8.46
CA SER A 73 9.62 -7.26 7.11
C SER A 73 9.02 -8.67 7.12
N PHE A 74 8.79 -9.26 8.28
CA PHE A 74 8.16 -10.57 8.40
C PHE A 74 6.64 -10.41 8.28
N HIS A 75 6.03 -10.96 7.23
CA HIS A 75 4.58 -10.89 7.05
C HIS A 75 3.91 -11.97 7.91
N LEU A 76 3.01 -11.58 8.82
CA LEU A 76 2.41 -12.51 9.79
C LEU A 76 1.51 -13.54 9.13
N GLN A 77 0.51 -13.09 8.36
CA GLN A 77 -0.48 -13.98 7.74
C GLN A 77 0.13 -14.97 6.75
N LYS A 78 1.17 -14.55 6.01
CA LYS A 78 1.83 -15.37 4.99
C LYS A 78 3.09 -16.07 5.50
N SER A 79 3.42 -15.87 6.78
CA SER A 79 4.61 -16.40 7.46
C SER A 79 5.89 -16.28 6.62
N ARG A 80 6.09 -15.15 5.94
CA ARG A 80 7.22 -14.97 5.00
C ARG A 80 7.86 -13.60 5.10
N CYS A 81 9.20 -13.57 5.15
CA CYS A 81 9.94 -12.33 5.19
C CYS A 81 10.16 -11.73 3.79
N ALA A 82 9.69 -10.50 3.59
CA ALA A 82 9.90 -9.74 2.36
C ALA A 82 11.36 -9.33 2.15
N SER A 83 12.21 -9.26 3.19
CA SER A 83 13.61 -8.84 3.05
C SER A 83 14.55 -10.02 2.73
N CYS A 84 14.49 -11.09 3.54
CA CYS A 84 15.44 -12.20 3.50
C CYS A 84 14.85 -13.53 3.01
N GLY A 85 13.54 -13.68 2.90
CA GLY A 85 12.87 -14.90 2.43
C GLY A 85 12.57 -15.95 3.50
N PHE A 86 12.91 -15.73 4.78
CA PHE A 86 12.56 -16.63 5.89
C PHE A 86 11.08 -17.08 5.78
N PRO A 87 10.74 -18.38 5.84
CA PRO A 87 11.53 -19.52 6.33
C PRO A 87 12.47 -20.21 5.33
N SER A 88 12.60 -19.75 4.08
CA SER A 88 13.46 -20.43 3.09
C SER A 88 14.90 -20.62 3.59
N SER A 89 15.56 -21.71 3.21
CA SER A 89 16.97 -21.95 3.56
C SER A 89 17.88 -20.88 2.95
N ARG A 90 17.71 -20.61 1.65
CA ARG A 90 18.47 -19.59 0.91
C ARG A 90 17.97 -18.18 1.24
N ILE A 91 18.92 -17.24 1.30
CA ILE A 91 18.63 -15.80 1.45
C ILE A 91 18.11 -15.27 0.11
N ARG A 92 16.98 -14.56 0.14
CA ARG A 92 16.39 -13.89 -1.01
C ARG A 92 17.33 -12.81 -1.57
N ARG A 93 17.75 -12.97 -2.84
CA ARG A 93 18.56 -12.03 -3.63
C ARG A 93 17.95 -11.88 -5.02
N TYR A 94 17.97 -10.67 -5.57
CA TYR A 94 17.59 -10.41 -6.97
C TYR A 94 18.65 -9.53 -7.61
N ASN A 95 19.07 -9.89 -8.82
CA ASN A 95 20.17 -9.23 -9.53
C ASN A 95 19.78 -7.81 -9.97
N TRP A 96 18.49 -7.54 -10.19
CA TRP A 96 18.00 -6.20 -10.51
C TRP A 96 18.08 -5.21 -9.33
N SER A 97 18.41 -5.64 -8.11
CA SER A 97 18.47 -4.78 -6.92
C SER A 97 19.87 -4.75 -6.31
N GLU A 98 20.81 -4.13 -7.01
CA GLU A 98 22.21 -4.04 -6.58
C GLU A 98 22.39 -3.36 -5.21
N LYS A 99 21.68 -2.25 -4.96
CA LYS A 99 21.72 -1.55 -3.66
C LYS A 99 21.23 -2.45 -2.52
N ALA A 100 20.27 -3.34 -2.78
CA ALA A 100 19.80 -4.29 -1.77
C ALA A 100 20.80 -5.43 -1.53
N ILE A 101 21.52 -5.86 -2.56
CA ILE A 101 22.61 -6.84 -2.47
C ILE A 101 23.73 -6.25 -1.60
N ARG A 102 24.24 -5.05 -1.91
CA ARG A 102 25.34 -4.39 -1.17
C ARG A 102 25.08 -4.21 0.33
N ARG A 103 23.84 -3.92 0.73
CA ARG A 103 23.48 -3.78 2.16
C ARG A 103 23.49 -5.11 2.94
N LYS A 104 23.49 -6.26 2.25
CA LYS A 104 23.38 -7.60 2.83
C LYS A 104 24.58 -8.50 2.51
N SER A 105 25.45 -8.09 1.59
CA SER A 105 26.64 -8.85 1.22
C SER A 105 27.58 -9.00 2.41
N THR A 106 28.35 -10.09 2.40
CA THR A 106 29.45 -10.31 3.32
C THR A 106 30.37 -9.09 3.30
N GLY A 107 30.78 -8.58 4.48
CA GLY A 107 31.54 -7.32 4.58
C GLY A 107 30.94 -6.31 5.55
N THR A 108 29.61 -6.20 5.61
CA THR A 108 28.92 -5.11 6.32
C THR A 108 28.68 -5.36 7.82
N GLY A 109 28.97 -6.57 8.30
CA GLY A 109 28.72 -6.99 9.68
C GLY A 109 30.00 -7.20 10.50
N ARG A 110 29.86 -7.87 11.65
CA ARG A 110 30.96 -8.13 12.59
C ARG A 110 32.08 -8.99 12.01
N MET A 111 31.78 -9.86 11.03
CA MET A 111 32.74 -10.75 10.35
C MET A 111 33.70 -11.46 11.33
N ARG A 112 33.18 -12.01 12.44
CA ARG A 112 33.98 -12.53 13.57
C ARG A 112 35.03 -13.55 13.12
N TYR A 113 34.62 -14.53 12.32
CA TYR A 113 35.53 -15.57 11.80
C TYR A 113 36.34 -15.09 10.59
N LEU A 114 35.68 -14.50 9.59
CA LEU A 114 36.37 -14.10 8.35
C LEU A 114 37.46 -13.03 8.57
N ARG A 115 37.30 -12.12 9.54
CA ARG A 115 38.36 -11.16 9.89
C ARG A 115 39.57 -11.87 10.49
N TYR A 116 39.34 -12.85 11.36
CA TYR A 116 40.40 -13.67 11.93
C TYR A 116 41.12 -14.49 10.86
N VAL A 117 40.37 -15.11 9.95
CA VAL A 117 40.92 -15.88 8.82
C VAL A 117 41.79 -15.00 7.92
N ALA A 118 41.37 -13.78 7.60
CA ALA A 118 42.18 -12.87 6.79
C ALA A 118 43.52 -12.51 7.45
N VAL A 119 43.52 -12.31 8.78
CA VAL A 119 44.76 -12.07 9.54
C VAL A 119 45.64 -13.33 9.56
N ARG A 120 45.07 -14.51 9.79
CA ARG A 120 45.80 -15.79 9.78
C ARG A 120 46.38 -16.11 8.40
N PHE A 121 45.63 -15.81 7.33
CA PHE A 121 46.08 -15.98 5.96
C PHE A 121 47.34 -15.15 5.66
N LYS A 122 47.41 -13.90 6.16
CA LYS A 122 48.60 -13.05 6.06
C LYS A 122 49.85 -13.67 6.68
N TYR A 123 49.67 -14.52 7.70
CA TYR A 123 50.76 -15.21 8.40
C TYR A 123 50.81 -16.71 8.06
N ASN A 124 50.28 -17.11 6.90
CA ASN A 124 50.29 -18.49 6.38
C ASN A 124 49.75 -19.54 7.37
N PHE A 125 48.74 -19.18 8.17
CA PHE A 125 48.09 -20.07 9.14
C PHE A 125 49.04 -20.73 10.15
N ARG A 126 50.10 -20.05 10.59
CA ARG A 126 50.94 -20.51 11.71
C ARG A 126 50.10 -20.69 13.00
N GLU A 127 50.27 -21.81 13.71
CA GLU A 127 49.48 -22.15 14.92
C GLU A 127 50.30 -22.23 16.21
N ASP A 128 51.59 -22.57 16.17
CA ASP A 128 52.36 -22.88 17.39
C ASP A 128 53.66 -22.07 17.55
N THR A 129 53.78 -20.94 16.86
CA THR A 129 54.95 -20.07 17.01
C THR A 129 54.74 -19.08 18.15
N GLN A 130 55.54 -19.16 19.22
CA GLN A 130 55.54 -18.14 20.26
C GLN A 130 56.22 -16.86 19.77
N ALA A 131 55.68 -15.70 20.16
CA ALA A 131 56.31 -14.42 19.88
C ALA A 131 57.61 -14.30 20.69
N ALA A 132 58.68 -13.82 20.04
CA ALA A 132 59.95 -13.59 20.73
C ALA A 132 59.73 -12.64 21.94
N PRO A 133 60.34 -12.92 23.10
CA PRO A 133 60.16 -12.09 24.29
C PRO A 133 60.66 -10.67 24.01
N ARG A 134 59.88 -9.66 24.43
CA ARG A 134 60.29 -8.26 24.29
C ARG A 134 61.47 -7.98 25.23
N LYS A 135 62.58 -7.48 24.71
CA LYS A 135 63.70 -6.97 25.52
C LYS A 135 63.22 -5.78 26.36
N LYS A 136 63.33 -5.85 27.69
CA LYS A 136 63.06 -4.71 28.58
C LYS A 136 64.05 -3.60 28.24
N ARG A 137 63.56 -2.41 27.89
CA ARG A 137 64.42 -1.22 27.75
C ARG A 137 64.85 -0.79 29.16
N ALA A 138 66.13 -0.48 29.34
CA ALA A 138 66.59 0.16 30.57
C ALA A 138 65.82 1.47 30.76
N SER A 139 65.38 1.75 31.99
CA SER A 139 64.78 3.04 32.35
C SER A 139 65.76 4.15 31.98
N ALA A 140 65.30 5.15 31.23
CA ALA A 140 66.10 6.35 30.98
C ALA A 140 66.40 7.02 32.33
N SER A 141 67.67 7.06 32.72
CA SER A 141 68.15 7.85 33.84
C SER A 141 67.99 9.32 33.47
N SER A 142 67.16 10.03 34.23
CA SER A 142 66.99 11.49 34.22
C SER A 142 68.30 12.20 34.52
#